data_AF-A0A966KL11-F1
#
_entry.id   AF-A0A966KL11-F1
#
_cell.length_a   1.000
_cell.length_b   1.000
_cell.length_c   1.000
_cell.angle_alpha   90.00
_cell.angle_beta   90.00
_cell.angle_gamma   90.00
#
_symmetry.space_group_name_H-M   'P 1'
#
loop_
_entity.id
_entity.type
_entity.pdbx_description
1 polymer ?
#
loop_
_entity_poly.entity_id
_entity_poly.type
_entity_poly.pdbx_seq_one_letter_code
_entity_poly.pdbx_strand_id
1 'polypeptide(L)' 'MERIAPAPKDKAVSFPLPDMNDAMNASKAASSVLTAVSEGELTPIEGTRVMGLIDSYRRTLELTEIEERLQALEKAY' A
#
# COMPACT_ATOMS: atom_id res chain seq x y z
N MET A 1 22.22 27.91 13.40
CA MET A 1 22.86 26.64 13.80
C MET A 1 22.86 25.72 12.60
N GLU A 2 24.05 25.45 12.06
CA GLU A 2 24.29 24.52 10.96
C GLU A 2 24.19 23.08 11.49
N ARG A 3 23.48 22.18 10.81
CA ARG A 3 23.34 20.79 11.27
C ARG A 3 24.66 20.04 11.04
N ILE A 4 25.21 19.45 12.10
CA ILE A 4 26.44 18.62 12.07
C ILE A 4 26.21 17.25 11.40
N ALA A 5 24.96 16.78 11.34
CA ALA A 5 24.58 15.52 10.71
C ALA A 5 23.68 15.75 9.48
N PRO A 6 23.83 14.94 8.42
CA PRO A 6 22.95 15.01 7.25
C PRO A 6 21.49 14.77 7.67
N ALA A 7 20.55 15.38 6.95
CA ALA A 7 19.14 15.15 7.20
C ALA A 7 18.83 13.64 7.08
N PRO A 8 18.05 13.06 8.00
CA PRO A 8 17.66 11.64 7.91
C PRO A 8 17.05 11.37 6.53
N LYS A 9 17.57 10.37 5.82
CA LYS A 9 17.20 10.06 4.42
C LYS A 9 15.74 9.62 4.27
N ASP A 10 15.21 8.93 5.28
CA ASP A 10 13.79 8.69 5.49
C ASP A 10 13.62 8.07 6.88
N LYS A 11 12.41 8.09 7.44
CA LYS A 11 12.09 7.39 8.68
C LYS A 11 11.21 6.18 8.37
N ALA A 12 11.41 5.11 9.14
CA ALA A 12 10.49 3.98 9.11
C ALA A 12 9.11 4.44 9.60
N VAL A 13 8.07 3.96 8.92
CA VAL A 13 6.67 4.20 9.27
C VAL A 13 6.13 2.94 9.97
N SER A 14 5.46 3.11 11.10
CA SER A 14 4.85 2.02 11.87
C SER A 14 3.39 2.38 12.11
N PHE A 15 2.49 1.53 11.62
CA PHE A 15 1.04 1.61 11.79
C PHE A 15 0.45 0.22 11.53
N PRO A 16 -0.77 -0.08 12.01
CA PRO A 16 -1.40 -1.37 11.79
C PRO A 16 -1.92 -1.50 10.35
N LEU A 17 -1.10 -2.07 9.46
CA LEU A 17 -1.50 -2.42 8.10
C LEU A 17 -2.11 -3.84 8.07
N PRO A 18 -3.38 -4.02 7.66
CA PRO A 18 -3.98 -5.34 7.52
C PRO A 18 -3.38 -6.12 6.34
N ASP A 19 -3.47 -7.45 6.41
CA ASP A 19 -3.07 -8.34 5.32
C ASP A 19 -3.85 -8.03 4.04
N MET A 20 -3.16 -8.01 2.90
CA MET A 20 -3.74 -7.73 1.58
C MET A 20 -3.64 -8.98 0.72
N ASN A 21 -4.78 -9.67 0.52
CA ASN A 21 -4.86 -10.88 -0.32
C ASN A 21 -5.82 -10.71 -1.51
N ASP A 22 -6.62 -9.65 -1.51
CA ASP A 22 -7.61 -9.32 -2.53
C ASP A 22 -7.82 -7.79 -2.60
N ALA A 23 -8.61 -7.34 -3.58
CA ALA A 23 -8.95 -5.94 -3.74
C ALA A 23 -9.75 -5.36 -2.55
N MET A 24 -10.53 -6.18 -1.84
CA MET A 24 -11.30 -5.73 -0.67
C MET A 24 -10.36 -5.42 0.50
N ASN A 25 -9.34 -6.23 0.70
CA ASN A 25 -8.33 -6.00 1.71
C ASN A 25 -7.47 -4.78 1.38
N ALA A 26 -7.20 -4.49 0.10
CA ALA A 26 -6.57 -3.23 -0.29
C ALA A 26 -7.40 -2.00 0.12
N SER A 27 -8.73 -2.07 0.02
CA SER A 27 -9.63 -1.01 0.49
C SER A 27 -9.61 -0.87 2.03
N LYS A 28 -9.56 -1.98 2.76
CA LYS A 28 -9.41 -1.98 4.23
C LYS A 28 -8.07 -1.38 4.65
N ALA A 29 -6.98 -1.72 3.95
CA ALA A 29 -5.66 -1.15 4.16
C ALA A 29 -5.65 0.37 3.92
N ALA A 30 -6.24 0.83 2.82
CA ALA A 30 -6.41 2.26 2.55
C ALA A 30 -7.20 2.96 3.67
N SER A 31 -8.25 2.33 4.17
CA SER A 31 -9.04 2.87 5.29
C SER A 31 -8.21 2.99 6.57
N SER A 32 -7.41 1.97 6.91
CA SER A 32 -6.49 2.01 8.07
C SER A 32 -5.48 3.17 7.95
N VAL A 33 -4.94 3.41 6.74
CA VAL A 33 -4.04 4.55 6.50
C VAL A 33 -4.75 5.89 6.72
N LEU A 34 -5.99 6.04 6.23
CA LEU A 34 -6.77 7.27 6.45
C LEU A 34 -7.05 7.51 7.94
N THR A 35 -7.38 6.46 8.68
CA THR A 35 -7.57 6.52 10.13
C THR A 35 -6.28 6.96 10.83
N ALA A 36 -5.15 6.32 10.55
CA ALA A 36 -3.86 6.64 11.15
C ALA A 36 -3.41 8.09 10.85
N VAL A 37 -3.72 8.60 9.65
CA VAL A 37 -3.49 10.02 9.33
C VAL A 37 -4.42 10.94 10.13
N SER A 38 -5.70 10.58 10.26
CA SER A 38 -6.67 11.40 11.01
C SER A 38 -6.39 11.46 12.51
N GLU A 39 -5.80 10.40 13.07
CA GLU A 39 -5.40 10.30 14.48
C GLU A 39 -4.02 10.91 14.76
N GLY A 40 -3.27 11.27 13.71
CA GLY A 40 -1.94 11.85 13.82
C GLY A 40 -0.82 10.83 14.06
N GLU A 41 -1.10 9.53 13.94
CA GLU A 41 -0.08 8.46 13.92
C GLU A 41 0.80 8.57 12.66
N LEU A 42 0.18 8.94 11.54
CA LEU A 42 0.86 9.23 10.28
C LEU A 42 0.72 10.70 9.90
N THR A 43 1.79 11.28 9.36
CA THR A 43 1.67 12.54 8.64
C THR A 43 0.95 12.35 7.30
N PRO A 44 0.34 13.39 6.73
CA PRO A 44 -0.26 13.32 5.39
C PRO A 44 0.72 12.86 4.30
N ILE A 45 2.01 13.20 4.44
CA ILE A 45 3.06 12.80 3.50
C ILE A 45 3.35 11.30 3.63
N GLU A 46 3.48 10.77 4.85
CA GLU A 46 3.65 9.33 5.08
C GLU A 46 2.44 8.54 4.58
N GLY A 47 1.22 9.00 4.88
CA GLY A 47 0.00 8.37 4.40
C GLY A 47 -0.07 8.30 2.87
N THR A 48 0.30 9.38 2.17
CA THR A 48 0.35 9.41 0.70
C THR A 48 1.36 8.38 0.16
N ARG A 49 2.53 8.26 0.80
CA ARG A 49 3.56 7.29 0.38
C ARG A 49 3.09 5.86 0.57
N VAL A 50 2.48 5.56 1.72
CA VAL A 50 1.92 4.24 2.01
C VAL A 50 0.78 3.89 1.04
N MET A 51 -0.12 4.82 0.74
CA MET A 51 -1.17 4.62 -0.26
C MET A 51 -0.60 4.24 -1.63
N GLY A 52 0.55 4.79 -2.02
CA GLY A 52 1.25 4.40 -3.23
C GLY A 52 1.69 2.94 -3.25
N LEU A 53 2.17 2.43 -2.11
CA LEU A 53 2.54 1.00 -1.97
C LEU A 53 1.31 0.09 -2.08
N ILE A 54 0.20 0.48 -1.43
CA ILE A 54 -1.08 -0.25 -1.48
C ILE A 54 -1.62 -0.32 -2.91
N ASP A 55 -1.64 0.79 -3.66
CA ASP A 55 -2.10 0.79 -5.05
C ASP A 55 -1.21 -0.06 -5.95
N SER A 56 0.10 -0.01 -5.77
CA SER A 56 1.03 -0.85 -6.52
C SER A 56 0.77 -2.34 -6.29
N TYR A 57 0.60 -2.76 -5.03
CA TYR A 57 0.30 -4.15 -4.72
C TYR A 57 -1.03 -4.61 -5.34
N ARG A 58 -2.10 -3.79 -5.17
CA ARG A 58 -3.43 -4.09 -5.73
C ARG A 58 -3.37 -4.31 -7.24
N ARG A 59 -2.65 -3.45 -7.98
CA ARG A 59 -2.49 -3.58 -9.43
C ARG A 59 -1.76 -4.86 -9.83
N THR A 60 -0.70 -5.23 -9.11
CA THR A 60 0.01 -6.49 -9.35
C THR A 60 -0.91 -7.68 -9.13
N LEU A 61 -1.69 -7.68 -8.04
CA LEU A 61 -2.63 -8.76 -7.74
C LEU A 61 -3.73 -8.88 -8.82
N GLU A 62 -4.35 -7.77 -9.20
CA GLU A 62 -5.38 -7.75 -10.25
C GLU A 62 -4.83 -8.28 -11.59
N LEU A 63 -3.58 -7.93 -11.93
CA LEU A 63 -2.95 -8.45 -13.14
C LEU A 63 -2.79 -9.97 -13.06
N THR A 64 -2.29 -10.50 -11.94
CA THR A 64 -2.12 -11.95 -11.77
C THR A 64 -3.45 -12.70 -11.83
N GLU A 65 -4.51 -12.18 -11.22
CA GLU A 65 -5.85 -12.79 -11.28
C GLU A 65 -6.42 -12.80 -12.70
N ILE A 66 -6.20 -11.72 -13.47
CA ILE A 66 -6.63 -11.65 -14.87
C ILE A 66 -5.85 -12.64 -15.73
N GLU A 67 -4.53 -12.73 -15.56
CA GLU A 67 -3.68 -13.69 -16.28
C GLU A 67 -4.09 -15.14 -15.99
N GLU A 68 -4.35 -15.48 -14.73
CA GLU A 68 -4.83 -16.80 -14.33
C GLU A 68 -6.18 -17.15 -14.98
N ARG A 69 -7.13 -16.21 -14.97
CA ARG A 69 -8.45 -16.38 -15.60
C ARG A 69 -8.33 -16.53 -17.12
N LEU A 70 -7.44 -15.78 -17.75
CA LEU A 70 -7.19 -15.87 -19.19
C LEU A 70 -6.63 -17.25 -19.55
N GLN A 71 -5.61 -17.72 -18.83
CA GLN A 71 -5.04 -19.05 -19.06
C GLN A 71 -6.05 -20.18 -18.85
N ALA A 72 -6.96 -20.04 -17.87
CA ALA A 72 -8.02 -21.01 -17.64
C ALA A 72 -9.01 -21.06 -18.83
N LEU A 73 -9.36 -19.91 -19.39
CA LEU A 73 -10.22 -19.82 -20.58
C LEU A 73 -9.53 -20.37 -21.83
N GLU A 74 -8.25 -20.07 -22.02
CA GLU A 74 -7.46 -20.56 -23.16
C GLU A 74 -7.27 -22.08 -23.13
N LYS A 75 -7.19 -22.70 -21.95
CA LYS A 75 -7.11 -24.16 -21.81
C LYS A 75 -8.46 -24.87 -21.98
N ALA A 76 -9.56 -24.14 -21.84
CA ALA A 76 -10.91 -24.68 -21.98
C ALA A 76 -11.38 -24.73 -23.45
N TYR A 77 -10.58 -24.20 -24.38
CA TYR A 77 -10.82 -24.17 -25.82
C TYR A 77 -9.75 -24.99 -26.55
#